data_AF-A0A6L3XXF3-F1
#
_entry.id   AF-A0A6L3XXF3-F1
#
_cell.length_a   1.000
_cell.length_b   1.000
_cell.length_c   1.000
_cell.angle_alpha   90.00
_cell.angle_beta   90.00
_cell.angle_gamma   90.00
#
_symmetry.space_group_name_H-M   'P 1'
#
loop_
_entity.id
_entity.type
_entity.pdbx_description
1 polymer ?
#
loop_
_entity_poly.entity_id
_entity_poly.type
_entity_poly.pdbx_seq_one_letter_code
_entity_poly.pdbx_strand_id
1 'polypeptide(L)' 'NAAYNPTLPPLQGALNLLSLNGYDYPDIQRAILAEKADAPLIQWDATAATLKALGCSTIDRVLLA' A
#
# COMPACT_ATOMS: atom_id res chain seq x y z
N ASN A 1 -14.05 4.60 6.25
CA ASN A 1 -14.48 5.62 7.23
C ASN A 1 -15.82 6.20 6.80
N ALA A 2 -16.73 6.56 7.71
CA ALA A 2 -18.08 7.04 7.37
C ALA A 2 -18.07 8.33 6.51
N ALA A 3 -17.06 9.19 6.68
CA ALA A 3 -16.87 10.38 5.87
C ALA A 3 -16.07 10.11 4.58
N TYR A 4 -15.84 8.84 4.23
CA TYR A 4 -15.09 8.34 3.06
C TYR A 4 -13.63 8.80 2.98
N ASN A 5 -13.39 10.10 2.82
CA ASN A 5 -12.09 10.74 2.72
C ASN A 5 -11.10 10.38 3.85
N PRO A 6 -11.51 10.19 5.13
CA PRO A 6 -10.57 9.79 6.19
C PRO A 6 -10.36 8.25 6.23
N THR A 7 -10.64 7.54 5.15
CA THR A 7 -10.32 6.11 5.06
C THR A 7 -8.80 5.95 4.98
N LEU A 8 -8.26 5.11 5.85
CA LEU A 8 -6.85 4.75 5.85
C LEU A 8 -6.62 3.64 4.81
N PRO A 9 -5.85 3.89 3.74
CA PRO A 9 -5.56 2.84 2.75
C PRO A 9 -4.58 1.79 3.34
N PRO A 10 -4.54 0.58 2.76
CA PRO A 10 -3.77 -0.54 3.32
C PRO A 10 -2.27 -0.26 3.39
N LEU A 11 -1.71 0.46 2.40
CA LEU A 11 -0.30 0.84 2.39
C LEU A 11 0.08 1.67 3.64
N GLN A 12 -0.75 2.63 4.03
CA GLN A 12 -0.50 3.51 5.17
C GLN A 12 -0.47 2.71 6.49
N GLY A 13 -1.30 1.67 6.62
CA GLY A 13 -1.23 0.77 7.76
C GLY A 13 0.12 0.04 7.85
N ALA A 14 0.61 -0.48 6.73
CA ALA A 14 1.90 -1.17 6.66
C ALA A 14 3.09 -0.23 6.93
N LEU A 15 3.09 0.96 6.33
CA LEU A 15 4.14 1.96 6.55
C LEU A 15 4.16 2.48 7.99
N ASN A 16 2.99 2.66 8.60
CA ASN A 16 2.90 3.04 10.02
C ASN A 16 3.58 1.97 10.90
N LEU A 17 3.30 0.68 10.67
CA LEU A 17 3.96 -0.39 11.43
C LEU A 17 5.46 -0.43 11.16
N LEU A 18 5.90 -0.28 9.91
CA LEU A 18 7.31 -0.25 9.54
C LEU A 18 8.06 0.83 10.35
N SER A 19 7.56 2.07 10.32
CA SER A 19 8.19 3.20 11.03
C SER A 19 8.14 3.04 12.54
N LEU A 20 7.02 2.57 13.10
CA LEU A 20 6.89 2.35 14.55
C LEU A 20 7.80 1.23 15.07
N ASN A 21 8.20 0.30 14.20
CA ASN A 21 9.17 -0.74 14.53
C ASN A 21 10.62 -0.32 14.27
N GLY A 22 10.87 0.95 13.93
CA GLY A 22 12.21 1.52 13.80
C GLY A 22 12.92 1.28 12.47
N TYR A 23 12.20 0.82 11.44
CA TYR A 23 12.71 0.69 10.08
C TYR A 23 12.48 1.99 9.29
N ASP A 24 13.28 2.19 8.24
CA ASP A 24 13.14 3.29 7.28
C ASP A 24 12.67 2.76 5.91
N TYR A 25 12.19 3.63 5.03
CA TYR A 25 11.67 3.24 3.72
C TYR A 25 12.68 2.51 2.81
N PRO A 26 14.00 2.82 2.84
CA PRO A 26 14.99 2.04 2.11
C PRO A 26 15.11 0.57 2.55
N ASP A 27 14.59 0.20 3.74
CA ASP A 27 14.56 -1.18 4.21
C ASP A 27 13.48 -2.03 3.51
N ILE A 28 12.57 -1.41 2.75
CA ILE A 28 11.51 -2.10 2.02
C ILE A 28 12.10 -2.84 0.82
N GLN A 29 12.09 -4.17 0.87
CA GLN A 29 12.59 -5.01 -0.22
C GLN A 29 11.53 -5.29 -1.31
N ARG A 30 10.27 -5.46 -0.90
CA ARG A 30 9.14 -5.80 -1.77
C ARG A 30 7.83 -5.46 -1.11
N ALA A 31 6.83 -5.10 -1.91
CA ALA A 31 5.46 -4.90 -1.46
C ALA A 31 4.47 -5.70 -2.32
N ILE A 32 3.41 -6.20 -1.70
CA ILE A 32 2.31 -6.90 -2.38
C ILE A 32 0.99 -6.26 -1.95
N LEU A 33 0.19 -5.83 -2.92
CA LEU A 33 -1.20 -5.41 -2.69
C LEU A 33 -2.15 -6.52 -3.08
N ALA A 34 -3.00 -6.96 -2.14
CA ALA A 34 -4.07 -7.90 -2.42
C ALA A 34 -5.43 -7.18 -2.47
N GLU A 35 -6.14 -7.27 -3.60
CA GLU A 35 -7.47 -6.66 -3.78
C GLU A 35 -8.26 -7.38 -4.90
N LYS A 36 -9.58 -7.14 -5.02
CA LYS A 36 -10.36 -7.64 -6.17
C LYS A 36 -10.11 -6.79 -7.41
N ALA A 37 -10.07 -7.40 -8.59
CA ALA A 37 -9.80 -6.70 -9.85
C ALA A 37 -10.93 -5.74 -10.25
N ASP A 38 -12.17 -6.08 -9.91
CA ASP A 38 -13.42 -5.44 -10.29
C ASP A 38 -14.11 -4.73 -9.12
N ALA A 39 -13.37 -4.45 -8.04
CA ALA A 39 -13.91 -3.70 -6.91
C ALA A 39 -14.27 -2.26 -7.32
N PRO A 40 -15.34 -1.66 -6.75
CA PRO A 40 -15.69 -0.26 -6.96
C PRO A 40 -14.59 0.74 -6.55
N LEU A 41 -13.66 0.30 -5.69
CA LEU A 41 -12.50 1.06 -5.25
C LEU A 41 -11.24 0.22 -5.49
N ILE A 42 -10.28 0.81 -6.19
CA ILE A 42 -9.00 0.19 -6.52
C ILE A 42 -7.89 0.99 -5.82
N GLN A 43 -7.00 0.30 -5.12
CA GLN A 43 -5.89 0.91 -4.37
C GLN A 43 -4.57 0.83 -5.13
N TRP A 44 -4.51 0.04 -6.21
CA TRP A 44 -3.29 -0.24 -6.97
C TRP A 44 -2.50 1.00 -7.36
N ASP A 45 -3.12 1.96 -8.05
CA ASP A 45 -2.39 3.11 -8.61
C ASP A 45 -1.77 3.97 -7.51
N ALA A 46 -2.54 4.28 -6.46
CA ALA A 46 -2.05 5.04 -5.32
C ALA A 46 -0.94 4.29 -4.57
N THR A 47 -1.12 2.98 -4.35
CA THR A 47 -0.14 2.13 -3.66
C THR A 47 1.18 2.09 -4.43
N ALA A 48 1.12 1.81 -5.74
CA ALA A 48 2.30 1.72 -6.58
C ALA A 48 3.02 3.06 -6.72
N ALA A 49 2.29 4.16 -6.89
CA ALA A 49 2.88 5.50 -7.00
C ALA A 49 3.59 5.92 -5.70
N THR A 50 2.96 5.71 -4.54
CA THR A 50 3.58 6.04 -3.25
C THR A 50 4.82 5.20 -2.98
N LEU A 51 4.76 3.87 -3.18
CA LEU A 51 5.93 3.00 -2.98
C LEU A 51 7.11 3.37 -3.89
N LYS A 52 6.85 3.71 -5.16
CA LYS A 52 7.89 4.20 -6.08
C LYS A 52 8.50 5.52 -5.60
N ALA A 53 7.69 6.45 -5.10
CA ALA A 53 8.18 7.71 -4.53
C ALA A 53 9.04 7.50 -3.27
N LEU A 54 8.81 6.41 -2.54
CA LEU A 54 9.59 5.99 -1.37
C LEU A 54 10.80 5.11 -1.72
N GLY A 55 11.06 4.84 -3.00
CA GLY A 55 12.21 4.06 -3.47
C GLY A 55 11.99 2.55 -3.59
N CYS A 56 10.77 2.04 -3.32
CA CYS A 56 10.43 0.64 -3.54
C CYS A 56 9.97 0.40 -4.99
N SER A 57 10.73 -0.41 -5.74
CA SER A 57 10.44 -0.73 -7.14
C SER A 57 9.83 -2.12 -7.35
N THR A 58 9.98 -3.02 -6.38
CA THR A 58 9.45 -4.40 -6.43
C THR A 58 8.04 -4.44 -5.85
N ILE A 59 7.03 -4.25 -6.72
CA ILE A 59 5.62 -4.12 -6.31
C ILE A 59 4.76 -5.07 -7.12
N ASP A 60 4.03 -5.96 -6.45
CA ASP A 60 3.12 -6.91 -7.10
C ASP A 60 1.66 -6.69 -6.66
N ARG A 61 0.74 -7.06 -7.55
CA ARG A 61 -0.70 -7.11 -7.27
C ARG A 61 -1.17 -8.55 -7.27
N VAL A 62 -1.84 -8.98 -6.20
CA VAL A 62 -2.53 -10.28 -6.11
C VAL A 62 -4.02 -10.04 -6.17
N LEU A 63 -4.71 -10.79 -7.03
CA LEU A 63 -6.16 -10.67 -7.20
C LEU A 63 -6.88 -11.62 -6.24
N LEU A 64 -7.81 -11.07 -5.46
CA LEU A 64 -8.71 -11.85 -4.61
C LEU A 64 -9.86 -12.43 -5.43
N ALA A 65 -10.24 -13.67 -5.13
CA ALA A 65 -11.43 -14.34 -5.70
C ALA A 65 -12.74 -13.65 -5.26
#